data_AF-A0A2V7GJ41-F1
#
_entry.id   AF-A0A2V7GJ41-F1
#
_cell.length_a   1.000
_cell.length_b   1.000
_cell.length_c   1.000
_cell.angle_alpha   90.00
_cell.angle_beta   90.00
_cell.angle_gamma   90.00
#
_symmetry.space_group_name_H-M   'P 1'
#
loop_
_entity.id
_entity.type
_entity.pdbx_description
1 polymer ?
#
loop_
_entity_poly.entity_id
_entity_poly.type
_entity_poly.pdbx_seq_one_letter_code
_entity_poly.pdbx_strand_id
1 'polypeptide(L)' 'MSGEEPVVFVVDDDPAIREAIRSLFSLAGLRVETFGTAQEFLRIERPDAPACLVLDPLPHADPARRPPERWYPAPR' A
#
# COMPACT_ATOMS: atom_id res chain seq x y z
N MET A 1 4.10 -6.14 -28.89
CA MET A 1 4.39 -5.33 -27.69
C MET A 1 4.18 -6.22 -26.48
N SER A 2 5.20 -6.91 -26.00
CA SER A 2 5.15 -7.56 -24.69
C SER A 2 5.41 -6.47 -23.65
N GLY A 3 4.40 -5.63 -23.41
CA GLY A 3 4.44 -4.69 -22.30
C GLY A 3 4.52 -5.48 -20.99
N GLU A 4 5.29 -4.99 -20.04
CA GLU A 4 5.45 -5.64 -18.74
C GLU A 4 4.08 -5.83 -18.04
N GLU A 5 3.94 -6.91 -17.26
CA GLU A 5 2.68 -7.26 -16.60
C GLU A 5 2.23 -6.16 -15.62
N PRO A 6 0.93 -5.76 -15.64
CA PRO A 6 0.40 -4.77 -14.72
C PRO A 6 0.66 -5.13 -13.26
N VAL A 7 0.95 -4.13 -12.43
CA VAL A 7 1.32 -4.33 -11.03
C VAL A 7 0.48 -3.52 -10.07
N VAL A 8 0.15 -4.13 -8.95
CA VAL A 8 -0.43 -3.45 -7.80
C VAL A 8 0.62 -3.33 -6.71
N PHE A 9 0.93 -2.10 -6.35
CA PHE A 9 1.76 -1.78 -5.20
C PHE A 9 0.87 -1.55 -3.98
N VAL A 10 1.22 -2.15 -2.84
CA VAL A 10 0.50 -1.96 -1.58
C VAL A 10 1.48 -1.40 -0.55
N VAL A 11 1.13 -0.26 0.05
CA VAL A 11 1.90 0.35 1.14
C VAL A 11 1.01 0.45 2.36
N ASP A 12 1.36 -0.33 3.39
CA ASP A 12 0.58 -0.46 4.62
C ASP A 12 1.52 -0.95 5.73
N ASP A 13 1.48 -0.35 6.93
CA ASP A 13 2.39 -0.73 8.01
C ASP A 13 1.99 -2.05 8.70
N ASP A 14 0.75 -2.50 8.58
CA ASP A 14 0.27 -3.77 9.14
C ASP A 14 0.61 -4.97 8.22
N PRO A 15 1.46 -5.91 8.68
CA PRO A 15 1.81 -7.10 7.90
C PRO A 15 0.61 -7.99 7.58
N ALA A 16 -0.41 -8.04 8.44
CA ALA A 16 -1.60 -8.85 8.24
C ALA A 16 -2.44 -8.29 7.09
N ILE A 17 -2.60 -6.96 7.01
CA ILE A 17 -3.31 -6.30 5.91
C ILE A 17 -2.55 -6.51 4.60
N ARG A 18 -1.22 -6.32 4.59
CA ARG A 18 -0.39 -6.58 3.40
C ARG A 18 -0.57 -7.99 2.85
N GLU A 19 -0.53 -9.01 3.70
CA GLU A 19 -0.68 -10.40 3.26
C GLU A 19 -2.10 -10.71 2.78
N ALA A 20 -3.13 -10.15 3.43
CA ALA A 20 -4.52 -10.30 3.00
C ALA A 20 -4.75 -9.71 1.60
N ILE A 21 -4.28 -8.48 1.35
CA ILE A 21 -4.41 -7.81 0.04
C ILE A 21 -3.61 -8.55 -1.03
N ARG A 22 -2.36 -8.95 -0.71
CA ARG A 22 -1.52 -9.75 -1.61
C ARG A 22 -2.23 -11.04 -2.02
N SER A 23 -2.78 -11.77 -1.06
CA SER A 23 -3.52 -13.00 -1.33
C SER A 23 -4.73 -12.76 -2.23
N LEU A 24 -5.55 -11.74 -1.92
CA LEU A 24 -6.74 -11.39 -2.69
C LEU A 24 -6.41 -11.08 -4.17
N PHE A 25 -5.42 -10.23 -4.41
CA PHE A 25 -5.05 -9.84 -5.78
C PHE A 25 -4.28 -10.93 -6.52
N SER A 26 -3.50 -11.77 -5.82
CA SER A 26 -2.85 -12.93 -6.43
C SER A 26 -3.90 -13.94 -6.93
N LEU A 27 -5.01 -14.14 -6.20
CA LEU A 27 -6.13 -14.97 -6.65
C LEU A 27 -6.80 -14.42 -7.93
N ALA A 28 -6.76 -13.10 -8.13
CA ALA A 28 -7.23 -12.46 -9.36
C ALA A 28 -6.21 -12.51 -10.51
N GLY A 29 -5.04 -13.14 -10.32
CA GLY A 29 -3.98 -13.23 -11.32
C GLY A 29 -3.19 -11.93 -11.52
N LEU A 30 -3.26 -11.00 -10.58
CA LEU A 30 -2.51 -9.75 -10.63
C LEU A 30 -1.13 -9.91 -9.99
N ARG A 31 -0.13 -9.24 -10.54
CA ARG A 31 1.18 -9.08 -9.91
C ARG A 31 1.06 -8.08 -8.76
N VAL A 32 1.54 -8.46 -7.58
CA VAL A 32 1.44 -7.62 -6.37
C VAL A 32 2.78 -7.53 -5.68
N GLU A 33 3.17 -6.32 -5.32
CA GLU A 33 4.33 -6.02 -4.49
C GLU A 33 3.89 -5.20 -3.27
N THR A 34 4.36 -5.57 -2.08
CA THR A 34 3.90 -4.96 -0.82
C THR A 34 5.07 -4.37 -0.03
N PHE A 35 4.84 -3.24 0.63
CA PHE A 35 5.84 -2.49 1.38
C PHE A 35 5.25 -2.06 2.73
N GLY A 36 6.06 -2.12 3.79
CA GLY A 36 5.67 -1.69 5.12
C GLY A 36 5.69 -0.17 5.30
N THR A 37 6.42 0.54 4.43
CA THR A 37 6.57 1.99 4.52
C THR A 37 6.65 2.64 3.14
N ALA A 38 6.30 3.92 3.05
CA ALA A 38 6.47 4.70 1.84
C ALA A 38 7.96 4.80 1.42
N GLN A 39 8.88 4.81 2.38
CA GLN A 39 10.32 4.86 2.13
C GLN A 39 10.83 3.59 1.45
N GLU A 40 10.31 2.42 1.82
CA GLU A 40 10.62 1.16 1.14
C GLU A 40 10.13 1.21 -0.31
N PHE A 41 8.88 1.64 -0.53
CA PHE A 41 8.32 1.79 -1.87
C PHE A 41 9.10 2.78 -2.74
N LEU A 42 9.53 3.92 -2.19
CA LEU A 42 10.26 4.94 -2.95
C LEU A 42 11.68 4.51 -3.39
N ARG A 43 12.20 3.40 -2.87
CA ARG A 43 13.53 2.88 -3.23
C ARG A 43 13.53 1.92 -4.41
N ILE A 44 12.37 1.45 -4.84
CA ILE A 44 12.28 0.49 -5.94
C ILE A 44 12.43 1.19 -7.28
N GLU A 45 12.97 0.47 -8.25
CA GLU A 45 12.87 0.84 -9.65
C GLU A 45 11.43 0.60 -10.14
N ARG A 46 10.86 1.58 -10.84
CA ARG A 46 9.48 1.46 -11.32
C ARG A 46 9.46 0.70 -12.64
N PRO A 47 8.68 -0.39 -12.75
CA PRO A 47 8.51 -1.11 -14.00
C PRO A 47 7.86 -0.21 -15.05
N ASP A 48 8.15 -0.45 -16.33
CA ASP A 48 7.50 0.22 -17.45
C ASP A 48 6.19 -0.53 -17.79
N ALA A 49 5.29 -0.56 -16.79
CA ALA A 49 4.03 -1.27 -16.81
C ALA A 49 2.91 -0.39 -16.24
N PRO A 50 1.64 -0.64 -16.62
CA PRO A 50 0.50 -0.08 -15.90
C PRO A 50 0.57 -0.45 -14.41
N ALA A 51 0.48 0.55 -13.54
CA ALA A 51 0.59 0.35 -12.10
C ALA A 51 -0.56 1.02 -11.34
N CYS A 52 -0.99 0.37 -10.27
CA CYS A 52 -1.91 0.91 -9.27
C CYS A 52 -1.20 0.95 -7.91
N LEU A 53 -1.36 2.02 -7.14
CA LEU A 53 -0.87 2.13 -5.77
C LEU A 53 -2.05 2.15 -4.81
N VAL A 54 -2.11 1.14 -3.93
CA VAL A 54 -2.99 1.10 -2.76
C VAL A 54 -2.15 1.57 -1.57
N LEU A 55 -2.57 2.66 -0.95
CA LEU A 55 -1.86 3.30 0.15
C LEU A 55 -2.80 3.42 1.34
N ASP A 56 -2.37 2.94 2.51
CA ASP A 56 -2.91 3.41 3.79
C ASP A 56 -2.09 4.63 4.26
N PRO A 57 -2.64 5.86 4.18
CA PRO A 57 -1.94 7.07 4.59
C PRO A 57 -1.92 7.26 6.12
N LEU A 58 -2.63 6.43 6.89
CA LEU A 58 -2.65 6.53 8.33
C LEU A 58 -1.58 5.59 8.89
N PRO A 59 -0.61 6.07 9.70
CA PRO A 59 0.09 5.14 10.56
C PRO A 59 -0.98 4.45 11.41
N HIS A 60 -0.90 3.13 11.61
CA HIS A 60 -1.68 2.45 12.64
C HIS A 60 -1.31 3.08 13.98
N ALA A 61 -2.02 4.15 14.33
CA ALA A 61 -1.76 4.88 15.55
C ALA A 61 -2.26 3.98 16.67
N ASP A 62 -1.36 3.64 17.58
CA ASP A 62 -1.73 3.09 18.87
C ASP A 62 -2.85 3.97 19.44
N PRO A 63 -4.07 3.45 19.62
CA PRO A 63 -5.19 4.25 20.12
C PRO A 63 -4.91 4.80 21.53
N ALA A 64 -3.94 4.24 22.27
CA ALA A 64 -3.48 4.76 23.54
C ALA A 64 -2.55 5.99 23.42
N ARG A 65 -2.04 6.31 22.22
CA ARG A 65 -1.08 7.40 21.99
C ARG A 65 -1.65 8.61 21.25
N ARG A 66 -2.89 8.56 20.74
CA ARG A 66 -3.52 9.71 20.08
C ARG A 66 -5.04 9.78 20.30
N PRO A 67 -5.59 10.94 20.72
CA PRO A 67 -7.03 11.11 20.85
C PRO A 67 -7.73 11.09 19.46
N PRO A 68 -8.96 10.55 19.38
CA PRO A 68 -9.71 10.33 18.14
C PRO A 68 -10.00 11.60 17.33
N GLU A 69 -9.98 12.78 17.95
CA GLU A 69 -10.22 14.07 17.26
C GLU A 69 -9.10 14.53 16.31
N ARG A 70 -7.93 13.87 16.29
CA ARG A 70 -6.77 14.27 15.45
C ARG A 70 -6.54 13.43 14.20
N TRP A 71 -7.49 12.56 13.84
CA TRP A 71 -7.32 11.59 12.76
C TRP A 71 -7.60 12.16 11.35
N TYR A 72 -8.27 13.32 11.26
CA TYR A 72 -8.47 14.05 10.01
C TYR A 72 -7.97 15.49 10.13
N PRO A 73 -7.38 16.08 9.08
CA PRO A 73 -7.18 17.52 9.04
C PRO A 73 -8.55 18.21 9.14
N ALA A 74 -8.65 19.27 9.95
CA ALA A 74 -9.84 20.09 9.98
C ALA A 74 -10.17 20.57 8.55
N PRO A 75 -11.44 20.51 8.11
CA PRO A 75 -11.81 21.08 6.82
C PRO A 75 -11.42 22.57 6.79
N ARG A 76 -10.89 23.03 5.65
CA ARG A 76 -10.55 24.44 5.43
C ARG A 76 -11.80 25.32 5.41
#